data_AF-A0A7C5VAS8-F1
#
_entry.id   AF-A0A7C5VAS8-F1
#
_cell.length_a   1.000
_cell.length_b   1.000
_cell.length_c   1.000
_cell.angle_alpha   90.00
_cell.angle_beta   90.00
_cell.angle_gamma   90.00
#
_symmetry.space_group_name_H-M   'P 1'
#
loop_
_entity.id
_entity.type
_entity.pdbx_description
1 polymer ?
#
loop_
_entity_poly.entity_id
_entity_poly.type
_entity_poly.pdbx_seq_one_letter_code
_entity_poly.pdbx_strand_id
1 'polypeptide(L)' 'MLAASVIKIDPEIQGGTPCFAGTRVPVKSLFDWLAAGETLDHFLEQFPSVTKEQVLAVLEEANNRLSVPPKAA' A
#
# COMPACT_ATOMS: atom_id res chain seq x y z
N MET A 1 6.25 17.22 -8.53
CA MET A 1 6.10 17.25 -7.07
C MET A 1 6.51 15.87 -6.56
N LEU A 2 7.43 15.77 -5.60
CA LEU A 2 7.67 14.51 -4.90
C LEU A 2 6.38 14.22 -4.10
N ALA A 3 5.54 13.34 -4.61
CA ALA A 3 4.35 12.92 -3.89
C ALA A 3 4.82 12.33 -2.55
N ALA A 4 4.29 12.84 -1.44
CA ALA A 4 4.52 12.24 -0.14
C ALA A 4 4.22 10.73 -0.25
N SER A 5 5.16 9.88 0.16
CA SER A 5 4.99 8.43 -0.01
C SER A 5 3.74 7.97 0.74
N VAL A 6 2.83 7.30 0.03
CA VAL A 6 1.60 6.75 0.59
C VAL A 6 1.85 5.53 1.48
N ILE A 7 3.10 5.04 1.51
CA ILE A 7 3.57 3.97 2.37
C ILE A 7 4.51 4.58 3.41
N LYS A 8 4.20 4.39 4.69
CA LYS A 8 5.06 4.78 5.80
C LYS A 8 5.62 3.54 6.49
N ILE A 9 6.93 3.53 6.70
CA ILE A 9 7.63 2.56 7.53
C ILE A 9 8.08 3.30 8.78
N ASP A 10 7.56 2.90 9.93
CA ASP A 10 7.87 3.51 11.21
C ASP A 10 8.11 2.40 12.23
N PRO A 11 9.31 2.25 12.81
CA PRO A 11 9.60 1.20 13.79
C PRO A 11 8.65 1.21 14.99
N GLU A 12 8.09 2.37 15.33
CA GLU A 12 7.14 2.54 16.43
C GLU A 12 5.71 2.12 16.03
N ILE A 13 5.44 1.93 14.74
CA ILE A 13 4.14 1.50 14.21
C ILE A 13 4.25 0.07 13.71
N GLN A 14 3.56 -0.85 14.40
CA GLN A 14 3.47 -2.26 13.98
C GLN A 14 4.84 -2.92 13.71
N GLY A 15 5.84 -2.55 14.52
CA GLY A 15 7.19 -3.09 14.44
C GLY A 15 7.94 -2.76 13.15
N GLY A 16 7.63 -1.65 12.48
CA GLY A 16 8.26 -1.30 11.20
C GLY A 16 7.61 -1.97 9.99
N THR A 17 6.40 -2.52 10.14
CA THR A 17 5.63 -3.00 8.99
C THR A 17 5.26 -1.83 8.08
N PRO A 18 5.43 -1.93 6.75
CA PRO A 18 4.96 -0.91 5.82
C PRO A 18 3.44 -0.77 5.88
N CYS A 19 2.97 0.41 6.26
CA CYS A 19 1.55 0.74 6.42
C CYS A 19 1.13 1.88 5.52
N PHE A 20 -0.17 1.98 5.21
CA PHE A 20 -0.70 3.18 4.56
C PHE A 20 -0.44 4.40 5.44
N ALA A 21 0.06 5.47 4.84
CA ALA A 21 0.44 6.69 5.55
C ALA A 21 -0.74 7.23 6.37
N GLY A 22 -0.48 7.55 7.65
CA GLY A 22 -1.52 8.02 8.57
C GLY A 22 -2.40 6.90 9.15
N THR A 23 -2.12 5.64 8.84
CA THR A 23 -2.87 4.48 9.34
C THR A 23 -1.95 3.46 10.01
N ARG A 24 -2.55 2.46 10.65
CA ARG A 24 -1.87 1.22 11.10
C ARG A 24 -2.26 0.02 10.23
N VAL A 25 -2.77 0.26 9.03
CA VAL A 25 -3.21 -0.79 8.11
C VAL A 25 -2.01 -1.21 7.27
N PRO A 26 -1.57 -2.48 7.32
CA PRO A 26 -0.47 -2.97 6.51
C PRO A 26 -0.78 -2.86 5.02
N VAL A 27 0.21 -2.44 4.24
CA VAL A 27 0.10 -2.49 2.77
C VAL A 27 -0.02 -3.94 2.28
N LYS A 28 0.63 -4.89 2.98
CA LYS A 28 0.51 -6.31 2.69
C LYS A 28 -0.95 -6.80 2.74
N SER A 29 -1.74 -6.28 3.68
CA SER A 29 -3.15 -6.67 3.82
C SER A 29 -3.95 -6.39 2.56
N LEU A 30 -3.68 -5.28 1.85
CA LEU A 30 -4.33 -5.02 0.56
C LEU A 30 -4.04 -6.13 -0.45
N PHE A 31 -2.76 -6.52 -0.61
CA PHE A 31 -2.38 -7.55 -1.57
C PHE A 31 -2.92 -8.94 -1.20
N ASP A 32 -2.89 -9.29 0.08
CA ASP A 32 -3.48 -10.55 0.57
C ASP A 32 -4.99 -10.60 0.30
N TRP A 33 -5.68 -9.47 0.49
CA TRP A 33 -7.11 -9.32 0.25
C TRP A 33 -7.44 -9.50 -1.25
N LEU A 34 -6.73 -8.78 -2.12
CA LEU A 34 -6.90 -8.89 -3.57
C LEU A 34 -6.56 -10.31 -4.08
N ALA A 35 -5.53 -10.94 -3.52
CA ALA A 35 -5.15 -12.32 -3.86
C ALA A 35 -6.21 -13.35 -3.43
N ALA A 36 -6.99 -13.05 -2.39
CA ALA A 36 -8.13 -13.87 -1.97
C ALA A 36 -9.37 -13.72 -2.88
N GLY A 37 -9.32 -12.84 -3.89
CA GLY A 37 -10.41 -12.59 -4.83
C GLY A 37 -11.44 -11.56 -4.35
N GLU A 38 -11.13 -10.85 -3.27
CA GLU A 38 -11.98 -9.80 -2.72
C GLU A 38 -11.87 -8.49 -3.53
N THR A 39 -12.90 -7.64 -3.42
CA THR A 39 -12.96 -6.37 -4.14
C THR A 39 -12.29 -5.23 -3.37
N LEU A 40 -11.84 -4.21 -4.12
CA LEU A 40 -11.30 -3.00 -3.53
C LEU A 40 -12.35 -2.24 -2.70
N ASP A 41 -13.59 -2.19 -3.16
CA ASP A 41 -14.66 -1.49 -2.44
C ASP A 41 -14.91 -2.15 -1.08
N HIS A 42 -14.91 -3.48 -1.01
CA HIS A 42 -15.05 -4.20 0.25
C HIS A 42 -13.85 -3.98 1.19
N PHE A 43 -12.63 -3.91 0.65
CA PHE A 43 -11.45 -3.55 1.44
C PHE A 43 -11.59 -2.15 2.08
N LEU A 44 -12.08 -1.16 1.33
CA LEU A 44 -12.27 0.20 1.83
C LEU A 44 -13.39 0.29 2.88
N GLU A 45 -14.43 -0.54 2.77
CA GLU A 45 -15.46 -0.66 3.79
C GLU A 45 -14.92 -1.22 5.12
N GLN A 46 -14.01 -2.21 5.06
CA GLN A 46 -13.37 -2.79 6.24
C GLN A 46 -12.29 -1.87 6.83
N PHE A 47 -11.62 -1.07 6.00
CA PHE A 47 -10.55 -0.16 6.41
C PHE A 47 -10.86 1.29 6.02
N PRO A 48 -11.85 1.95 6.66
CA PRO A 48 -12.29 3.30 6.30
C PRO A 48 -11.23 4.38 6.54
N SER A 49 -10.15 4.06 7.26
CA SER A 49 -8.99 4.95 7.42
C SER A 49 -8.08 5.02 6.19
N VAL A 50 -8.24 4.08 5.25
CA VAL A 50 -7.48 4.04 4.00
C VAL A 50 -8.34 4.67 2.90
N THR A 51 -7.79 5.62 2.16
CA THR A 51 -8.52 6.23 1.04
C THR A 51 -8.28 5.47 -0.27
N LYS A 52 -9.22 5.61 -1.21
CA LYS A 52 -9.09 5.02 -2.55
C LYS A 52 -7.84 5.54 -3.27
N GLU A 53 -7.52 6.82 -3.12
CA GLU A 53 -6.33 7.45 -3.71
C GLU A 53 -5.05 6.82 -3.15
N GLN A 54 -5.00 6.51 -1.85
CA GLN A 54 -3.85 5.82 -1.26
C GLN A 54 -3.68 4.42 -1.84
N VAL A 55 -4.77 3.66 -2.02
CA VAL A 55 -4.70 2.34 -2.64
C VAL A 55 -4.20 2.42 -4.08
N LEU A 56 -4.75 3.33 -4.89
CA LEU A 56 -4.33 3.50 -6.27
C LEU A 56 -2.84 3.88 -6.37
N ALA A 57 -2.37 4.78 -5.51
CA ALA A 57 -0.96 5.16 -5.48
C ALA A 57 -0.04 3.99 -5.07
N VAL A 58 -0.47 3.13 -4.13
CA VAL A 58 0.27 1.90 -3.78
C VAL A 58 0.36 0.94 -4.97
N LEU A 59 -0.74 0.73 -5.69
CA LEU A 59 -0.77 -0.14 -6.86
C LEU A 59 0.12 0.40 -7.99
N GLU A 60 0.09 1.72 -8.22
CA GLU A 60 0.96 2.39 -9.19
C GLU A 60 2.44 2.24 -8.80
N GLU A 61 2.80 2.46 -7.53
CA GLU A 61 4.17 2.29 -7.07
C GLU A 61 4.66 0.83 -7.21
N ALA A 62 3.81 -0.15 -6.89
CA ALA A 62 4.10 -1.56 -7.09
C ALA A 62 4.32 -1.88 -8.57
N ASN A 63 3.44 -1.40 -9.45
CA ASN A 63 3.55 -1.60 -10.89
C ASN A 63 4.84 -0.96 -11.45
N ASN A 64 5.20 0.24 -10.99
CA ASN A 64 6.43 0.91 -11.41
C ASN A 64 7.69 0.12 -10.99
N ARG A 65 7.69 -0.48 -9.79
CA ARG A 65 8.79 -1.33 -9.31
C ARG A 65 8.93 -2.64 -10.08
N LEU A 66 7.82 -3.17 -10.61
CA LEU A 66 7.81 -4.42 -11.38
C LEU A 66 8.10 -4.22 -12.87
N SER A 67 7.74 -3.06 -13.42
CA SER A 67 7.90 -2.74 -14.85
C SER A 67 9.28 -2.16 -15.21
N VAL A 68 10.05 -1.67 -14.23
CA VAL A 68 11.45 -1.28 -14.43
C VAL A 68 12.33 -2.51 -14.17
N PRO A 69 13.11 -3.02 -15.15
CA PRO A 69 14.06 -4.08 -14.89
C PRO A 69 15.05 -3.61 -13.82
N PRO A 70 15.48 -4.49 -12.88
CA PRO A 70 16.44 -4.11 -11.86
C PRO A 70 17.64 -3.48 -12.55
N LYS A 71 17.98 -2.24 -12.17
CA LYS A 71 19.18 -1.56 -12.66
C LYS A 71 20.33 -2.52 -12.38
N ALA A 72 20.94 -3.06 -13.43
CA ALA A 72 22.12 -3.92 -13.31
C ALA A 72 23.13 -3.17 -12.41
N ALA A 73 23.45 -3.80 -11.28
CA ALA A 73 24.48 -3.33 -10.37
C ALA A 73 25.85 -3.38 -11.06
#